data_AF-A0A0W0V9Y1-F1
#
_entry.id   AF-A0A0W0V9Y1-F1
#
_cell.length_a   1.000
_cell.length_b   1.000
_cell.length_c   1.000
_cell.angle_alpha   90.00
_cell.angle_beta   90.00
_cell.angle_gamma   90.00
#
_symmetry.space_group_name_H-M   'P 1'
#
loop_
_entity.id
_entity.type
_entity.pdbx_description
1 polymer ?
#
loop_
_entity_poly.entity_id
_entity_poly.type
_entity_poly.pdbx_seq_one_letter_code
_entity_poly.pdbx_strand_id
1 'polypeptide(L)'
;MLKKTMLFSLVLCGLQVHAANITQVNRYATVSNQPLAAQINPLKTVQQIHFPASIQTIGEAVNYWLRYSGYHLAPKEKQSESLQQVFQQPLPQVSRNLGPLTIERGLTVLVGQQLFLLKQDDLLREINFSLVTRSAR
;
A
#
# COMPACT_ATOMS: atom_id res chain seq x y z
N MET A 1 0.53 65.36 -44.60
CA MET A 1 1.87 64.73 -44.72
C MET A 1 2.07 63.82 -43.53
N LEU A 2 2.20 62.52 -43.81
CA LEU A 2 2.14 61.41 -42.87
C LEU A 2 3.56 60.87 -42.60
N LYS A 3 4.05 60.94 -41.35
CA LYS A 3 5.19 60.14 -40.84
C LYS A 3 4.97 59.93 -39.33
N LYS A 4 4.40 58.79 -38.87
CA LYS A 4 5.01 57.45 -38.63
C LYS A 4 6.27 57.56 -37.77
N THR A 5 6.46 56.91 -36.63
CA THR A 5 5.69 55.96 -35.80
C THR A 5 6.51 55.89 -34.50
N MET A 6 5.90 56.19 -33.35
CA MET A 6 6.55 56.02 -32.05
C MET A 6 6.63 54.53 -31.73
N LEU A 7 7.84 54.05 -31.41
CA LEU A 7 8.11 52.71 -30.94
C LEU A 7 7.20 52.39 -29.74
N PHE A 8 6.50 51.27 -29.80
CA PHE A 8 6.00 50.57 -28.61
C PHE A 8 6.38 49.11 -28.76
N SER A 9 7.57 48.75 -28.27
CA SER A 9 7.94 47.34 -28.11
C SER A 9 7.06 46.76 -27.01
N LEU A 10 5.96 46.12 -27.41
CA LEU A 10 5.14 45.32 -26.51
C LEU A 10 5.95 44.08 -26.12
N VAL A 11 6.71 44.19 -25.03
CA VAL A 11 7.34 43.03 -24.38
C VAL A 11 6.22 42.15 -23.86
N LEU A 12 5.95 41.07 -24.61
CA LEU A 12 5.04 40.01 -24.20
C LEU A 12 5.66 39.31 -22.99
N CYS A 13 5.33 39.78 -21.79
CA CYS A 13 5.70 39.11 -20.55
C CYS A 13 4.88 37.82 -20.49
N GLY A 14 5.43 36.72 -21.01
CA GLY A 14 4.82 35.41 -20.91
C GLY A 14 4.69 35.05 -19.44
N LEU A 15 3.47 35.04 -18.91
CA LEU A 15 3.16 34.44 -17.61
C LEU A 15 3.53 32.96 -17.70
N GLN A 16 4.74 32.63 -17.25
CA GLN A 16 5.17 31.25 -17.06
C GLN A 16 4.36 30.68 -15.90
N VAL A 17 3.16 30.17 -16.20
CA VAL A 17 2.36 29.39 -15.24
C VAL A 17 3.14 28.10 -14.99
N HIS A 18 4.00 28.11 -13.98
CA HIS A 18 4.58 26.89 -13.47
C HIS A 18 3.44 26.06 -12.87
N ALA A 19 3.19 24.87 -13.43
CA ALA A 19 2.27 23.94 -12.83
C ALA A 19 2.78 23.60 -11.42
N ALA A 20 2.07 24.03 -10.38
CA ALA A 20 2.42 23.67 -9.02
C ALA A 20 2.27 22.16 -8.83
N ASN A 21 3.26 21.50 -8.23
CA ASN A 21 3.20 20.07 -7.85
C ASN A 21 2.27 19.81 -6.65
N ILE A 22 1.43 20.78 -6.30
CA ILE A 22 0.47 20.74 -5.22
C ILE A 22 -0.85 21.36 -5.69
N THR A 23 -1.96 20.75 -5.30
CA THR A 23 -3.31 21.29 -5.52
C THR A 23 -3.91 21.68 -4.17
N GLN A 24 -4.41 22.91 -4.07
CA GLN A 24 -5.17 23.34 -2.90
C GLN A 24 -6.55 22.70 -2.93
N VAL A 25 -6.84 21.83 -1.96
CA VAL A 25 -8.13 21.14 -1.84
C VAL A 25 -9.07 21.83 -0.86
N ASN A 26 -8.53 22.66 0.04
CA ASN A 26 -9.30 23.52 0.95
C ASN A 26 -8.44 24.73 1.39
N ARG A 27 -9.01 25.69 2.11
CA ARG A 27 -8.36 26.90 2.64
C ARG A 27 -7.06 26.62 3.40
N TYR A 28 -6.98 25.48 4.08
CA TYR A 28 -5.84 25.08 4.91
C TYR A 28 -5.24 23.73 4.51
N ALA A 29 -5.62 23.20 3.34
CA ALA A 29 -5.19 21.87 2.91
C ALA A 29 -4.74 21.87 1.45
N THR A 30 -3.57 21.29 1.23
CA THR A 30 -3.00 21.00 -0.08
C THR A 30 -2.72 19.51 -0.19
N VAL A 31 -2.75 19.00 -1.41
CA VAL A 31 -2.34 17.63 -1.75
C VAL A 31 -1.24 17.70 -2.79
N SER A 32 -0.27 16.80 -2.73
CA SER A 32 0.71 16.68 -3.80
C SER A 32 0.05 16.08 -5.05
N ASN A 33 0.41 16.59 -6.22
CA ASN A 33 -0.04 16.09 -7.52
C ASN A 33 0.77 14.85 -7.93
N GLN A 34 0.75 13.82 -7.08
CA GLN A 34 1.47 12.57 -7.26
C GLN A 34 0.53 11.40 -6.91
N PRO A 35 0.76 10.20 -7.47
CA PRO A 35 0.02 9.02 -7.07
C PRO A 35 0.17 8.75 -5.56
N LEU A 36 -0.91 8.30 -4.93
CA LEU A 36 -0.87 7.86 -3.53
C LEU A 36 0.04 6.64 -3.40
N ALA A 37 0.68 6.47 -2.25
CA ALA A 37 1.50 5.29 -1.97
C ALA A 37 0.73 3.97 -2.21
N ALA A 38 -0.58 3.96 -1.90
CA ALA A 38 -1.48 2.83 -2.16
C ALA A 38 -1.78 2.59 -3.65
N GLN A 39 -1.71 3.63 -4.50
CA GLN A 39 -1.86 3.50 -5.95
C GLN A 39 -0.57 2.95 -6.59
N ILE A 40 0.59 3.25 -5.99
CA ILE A 40 1.89 2.71 -6.43
C ILE A 40 2.06 1.27 -5.94
N ASN A 41 1.77 1.02 -4.67
CA ASN A 41 1.79 -0.31 -4.05
C ASN A 41 0.46 -0.53 -3.31
N PRO A 42 -0.47 -1.32 -3.88
CA PRO A 42 -1.75 -1.65 -3.25
C PRO A 42 -1.67 -2.22 -1.83
N LEU A 43 -0.57 -2.88 -1.44
CA LEU A 43 -0.40 -3.39 -0.07
C LEU A 43 -0.21 -2.26 0.97
N LYS A 44 0.09 -1.03 0.53
CA LYS A 44 0.12 0.18 1.36
C LYS A 44 -1.27 0.79 1.59
N THR A 45 -2.34 0.22 1.02
CA THR A 45 -3.71 0.69 1.27
C THR A 45 -4.05 0.55 2.75
N VAL A 46 -4.46 1.65 3.39
CA VAL A 46 -4.95 1.65 4.76
C VAL A 46 -6.40 1.17 4.78
N GLN A 47 -6.68 0.11 5.52
CA GLN A 47 -8.01 -0.49 5.62
C GLN A 47 -8.33 -0.86 7.06
N GLN A 48 -9.63 -0.93 7.35
CA GLN A 48 -10.17 -1.63 8.50
C GLN A 48 -10.93 -2.86 7.98
N ILE A 49 -10.61 -4.03 8.53
CA ILE A 49 -11.19 -5.30 8.10
C ILE A 49 -11.91 -5.99 9.25
N HIS A 50 -13.04 -6.60 8.91
CA HIS A 50 -13.81 -7.49 9.76
C HIS A 50 -13.83 -8.88 9.11
N PHE A 51 -13.25 -9.88 9.78
CA PHE A 51 -13.27 -11.26 9.31
C PHE A 51 -14.58 -11.94 9.73
N PRO A 52 -15.40 -12.44 8.78
CA PRO A 52 -16.64 -13.11 9.13
C PRO A 52 -16.38 -14.41 9.91
N ALA A 53 -17.40 -14.90 10.61
CA ALA A 53 -17.28 -16.10 11.46
C ALA A 53 -16.83 -17.36 10.68
N SER A 54 -17.06 -17.40 9.37
CA SER A 54 -16.60 -18.48 8.48
C SER A 54 -15.08 -18.53 8.32
N ILE A 55 -14.35 -17.45 8.59
CA ILE A 55 -12.89 -17.42 8.62
C ILE A 55 -12.43 -17.90 10.00
N GLN A 56 -11.77 -19.05 10.02
CA GLN A 56 -11.37 -19.78 11.23
C GLN A 56 -9.87 -19.78 11.43
N THR A 57 -9.06 -19.76 10.36
CA THR A 57 -7.60 -19.87 10.46
C THR A 57 -6.87 -18.60 10.05
N ILE A 58 -5.61 -18.47 10.46
CA ILE A 58 -4.73 -17.37 10.02
C ILE A 58 -4.55 -17.39 8.50
N GLY A 59 -4.38 -18.57 7.89
CA GLY A 59 -4.24 -18.71 6.44
C GLY A 59 -5.49 -18.25 5.67
N GLU A 60 -6.68 -18.58 6.17
CA GLU A 60 -7.94 -18.08 5.60
C GLU A 60 -8.06 -16.56 5.74
N ALA A 61 -7.67 -15.99 6.89
CA ALA A 61 -7.69 -14.55 7.11
C ALA A 61 -6.73 -13.80 6.15
N VAL A 62 -5.53 -14.34 5.92
CA VAL A 62 -4.58 -13.79 4.94
C VAL A 62 -5.17 -13.79 3.54
N ASN A 63 -5.72 -14.92 3.08
CA ASN A 63 -6.36 -15.01 1.76
C ASN A 63 -7.58 -14.09 1.65
N TYR A 64 -8.37 -13.97 2.72
CA TYR A 64 -9.53 -13.09 2.76
C TYR A 64 -9.14 -11.63 2.58
N TRP A 65 -8.11 -11.16 3.30
CA TRP A 65 -7.64 -9.77 3.19
C TRP A 65 -7.05 -9.49 1.79
N LEU A 66 -6.37 -10.46 1.18
CA LEU A 66 -5.75 -10.28 -0.13
C LEU A 66 -6.74 -10.21 -1.30
N ARG A 67 -7.99 -10.69 -1.13
CA ARG A 67 -8.98 -10.89 -2.21
C ARG A 67 -9.14 -9.70 -3.18
N TYR A 68 -9.08 -8.47 -2.68
CA TYR A 68 -9.24 -7.24 -3.48
C TYR A 68 -8.00 -6.35 -3.47
N SER A 69 -6.87 -6.88 -3.00
CA SER A 69 -5.61 -6.13 -2.94
C SER A 69 -4.88 -6.07 -4.28
N GLY A 70 -5.25 -6.93 -5.24
CA GLY A 70 -4.49 -7.14 -6.48
C GLY A 70 -3.25 -8.02 -6.30
N TYR A 71 -2.98 -8.50 -5.08
CA TYR A 71 -1.96 -9.51 -4.78
C TYR A 71 -2.60 -10.83 -4.36
N HIS A 72 -1.85 -11.92 -4.51
CA HIS A 72 -2.21 -13.24 -4.02
C HIS A 72 -1.08 -13.83 -3.17
N LEU A 73 -1.43 -14.81 -2.33
CA LEU A 73 -0.46 -15.55 -1.53
C LEU A 73 0.31 -16.54 -2.43
N ALA A 74 1.62 -16.64 -2.23
CA ALA A 74 2.46 -17.61 -2.92
C ALA A 74 1.91 -19.04 -2.82
N PRO A 75 2.03 -19.86 -3.87
CA PRO A 75 1.55 -21.23 -3.85
C PRO A 75 2.28 -22.04 -2.78
N LYS A 76 1.63 -23.08 -2.27
CA LYS A 76 2.06 -23.81 -1.07
C LYS A 76 3.49 -24.36 -1.18
N GLU A 77 3.91 -24.72 -2.39
CA GLU A 77 5.24 -25.27 -2.69
C GLU A 77 6.37 -24.25 -2.48
N LYS A 78 6.05 -22.95 -2.54
CA LYS A 78 7.00 -21.86 -2.24
C LYS A 78 6.95 -21.41 -0.77
N GLN A 79 6.04 -21.94 0.04
CA GLN A 79 5.87 -21.54 1.44
C GLN A 79 6.77 -22.39 2.35
N SER A 80 7.47 -21.76 3.30
CA SER A 80 8.21 -22.49 4.32
C SER A 80 7.29 -23.35 5.19
N GLU A 81 7.81 -24.46 5.73
CA GLU A 81 7.05 -25.34 6.62
C GLU A 81 6.50 -24.59 7.85
N SER A 82 7.31 -23.72 8.46
CA SER A 82 6.90 -22.91 9.60
C SER A 82 5.76 -21.95 9.26
N LEU A 83 5.75 -21.38 8.05
CA LEU A 83 4.64 -20.56 7.59
C LEU A 83 3.36 -21.39 7.44
N GLN A 84 3.46 -22.58 6.84
CA GLN A 84 2.33 -23.49 6.70
C GLN A 84 1.76 -23.88 8.09
N GLN A 85 2.62 -24.12 9.09
CA GLN A 85 2.18 -24.38 10.47
C GLN A 85 1.42 -23.20 11.09
N VAL A 86 1.87 -21.97 10.86
CA VAL A 86 1.19 -20.76 11.33
C VAL A 86 -0.17 -20.58 10.66
N PHE A 87 -0.26 -20.84 9.35
CA PHE A 87 -1.53 -20.72 8.63
C PHE A 87 -2.62 -21.68 9.10
N GLN A 88 -2.28 -22.81 9.71
CA GLN A 88 -3.24 -23.73 10.32
C GLN A 88 -3.71 -23.31 11.72
N GLN A 89 -3.07 -22.32 12.34
CA GLN A 89 -3.48 -21.86 13.67
C GLN A 89 -4.83 -21.12 13.60
N PRO A 90 -5.65 -21.21 14.67
CA PRO A 90 -6.92 -20.50 14.72
C PRO A 90 -6.70 -18.98 14.70
N LEU A 91 -7.60 -18.26 14.03
CA LEU A 91 -7.65 -16.81 14.05
C LEU A 91 -8.05 -16.33 15.47
N PRO A 92 -7.18 -15.59 16.19
CA PRO A 92 -7.53 -15.07 17.51
C PRO A 92 -8.73 -14.11 17.43
N GLN A 93 -9.60 -14.14 18.44
CA GLN A 93 -10.81 -13.30 18.46
C GLN A 93 -10.50 -11.81 18.40
N VAL A 94 -9.43 -11.37 19.08
CA VAL A 94 -8.95 -9.97 19.03
C VAL A 94 -8.53 -9.55 17.62
N SER A 95 -8.11 -10.50 16.78
CA SER A 95 -7.68 -10.26 15.40
C SER A 95 -8.83 -10.32 14.39
N ARG A 96 -10.08 -10.56 14.81
CA ARG A 96 -11.24 -10.52 13.90
C ARG A 96 -11.55 -9.13 13.37
N ASN A 97 -11.20 -8.10 14.13
CA ASN A 97 -11.32 -6.70 13.73
C ASN A 97 -9.94 -6.08 13.77
N LEU A 98 -9.35 -5.80 12.61
CA LEU A 98 -8.03 -5.19 12.51
C LEU A 98 -8.11 -3.90 11.69
N GLY A 99 -7.33 -2.91 12.09
CA GLY A 99 -7.27 -1.61 11.42
C GLY A 99 -7.77 -0.44 12.26
N PRO A 100 -7.62 0.79 11.75
CA PRO A 100 -7.06 1.13 10.44
C PRO A 100 -5.52 0.92 10.38
N LEU A 101 -5.05 0.17 9.39
CA LEU A 101 -3.62 -0.04 9.11
C LEU A 101 -3.43 -0.53 7.67
N THR A 102 -2.19 -0.51 7.16
CA THR A 102 -1.92 -0.98 5.79
C THR A 102 -2.16 -2.49 5.66
N ILE A 103 -2.58 -2.96 4.47
CA ILE A 103 -2.73 -4.40 4.19
C ILE A 103 -1.44 -5.15 4.57
N GLU A 104 -0.29 -4.69 4.09
CA GLU A 104 1.03 -5.26 4.42
C GLU A 104 1.22 -5.42 5.94
N ARG A 105 0.94 -4.36 6.71
CA ARG A 105 1.10 -4.40 8.16
C ARG A 105 0.13 -5.39 8.79
N GLY A 106 -1.11 -5.42 8.32
CA GLY A 106 -2.15 -6.32 8.80
C GLY A 106 -1.83 -7.78 8.56
N LEU A 107 -1.31 -8.10 7.38
CA LEU A 107 -0.81 -9.42 7.06
C LEU A 107 0.33 -9.83 8.01
N THR A 108 1.28 -8.94 8.31
CA THR A 108 2.33 -9.25 9.31
C THR A 108 1.80 -9.39 10.74
N VAL A 109 0.72 -8.69 11.13
CA VAL A 109 0.03 -8.91 12.42
C VAL A 109 -0.47 -10.35 12.48
N LEU A 110 -1.16 -10.80 11.43
CA LEU A 110 -1.78 -12.12 11.38
C LEU A 110 -0.75 -13.25 11.50
N VAL A 111 0.38 -13.16 10.79
CA VAL A 111 1.39 -14.24 10.80
C VAL A 111 2.40 -14.15 11.95
N GLY A 112 2.45 -13.02 12.67
CA GLY A 112 3.41 -12.77 13.75
C GLY A 112 4.58 -11.89 13.31
N GLN A 113 4.49 -10.60 13.62
CA GLN A 113 5.41 -9.56 13.15
C GLN A 113 6.88 -9.75 13.55
N GLN A 114 7.14 -10.43 14.65
CA GLN A 114 8.50 -10.69 15.15
C GLN A 114 9.09 -11.98 14.59
N LEU A 115 8.26 -12.81 13.96
CA LEU A 115 8.64 -14.11 13.43
C LEU A 115 8.79 -14.07 11.91
N PHE A 116 7.99 -13.27 11.22
CA PHE A 116 7.94 -13.26 9.75
C PHE A 116 8.10 -11.86 9.16
N LEU A 117 8.81 -11.81 8.04
CA LEU A 117 8.89 -10.65 7.15
C LEU A 117 8.08 -10.94 5.89
N LEU A 118 7.27 -9.97 5.46
CA LEU A 118 6.57 -10.05 4.18
C LEU A 118 7.57 -9.89 3.04
N LYS A 119 7.48 -10.78 2.06
CA LYS A 119 8.20 -10.75 0.78
C LYS A 119 7.18 -10.48 -0.31
N GLN A 120 7.50 -9.54 -1.18
CA GLN A 120 6.63 -9.08 -2.25
C GLN A 120 7.32 -9.32 -3.58
N ASP A 121 6.60 -9.94 -4.51
CA ASP A 121 6.97 -10.03 -5.93
C ASP A 121 5.96 -9.21 -6.74
N ASP A 122 6.42 -8.07 -7.26
CA ASP A 122 5.58 -7.15 -8.01
C ASP A 122 5.25 -7.59 -9.42
N LEU A 123 6.11 -8.42 -10.02
CA LEU A 123 5.90 -8.95 -11.36
C LEU A 123 4.77 -9.98 -11.34
N LEU A 124 4.82 -10.88 -10.37
CA LEU A 124 3.80 -11.92 -10.21
C LEU A 124 2.58 -11.44 -9.42
N ARG A 125 2.66 -10.27 -8.78
CA ARG A 125 1.66 -9.81 -7.79
C ARG A 125 1.44 -10.86 -6.70
N GLU A 126 2.54 -11.40 -6.21
CA GLU A 126 2.58 -12.48 -5.23
C GLU A 126 3.19 -11.95 -3.92
N ILE A 127 2.70 -12.43 -2.78
CA ILE A 127 3.33 -12.22 -1.48
C ILE A 127 3.68 -13.55 -0.83
N ASN A 128 4.75 -13.55 -0.04
CA ASN A 128 5.15 -14.69 0.79
C ASN A 128 5.70 -14.18 2.12
N PHE A 129 6.09 -15.08 3.03
CA PHE A 129 6.70 -14.72 4.29
C PHE A 129 7.96 -15.55 4.54
N SER A 130 9.02 -14.86 4.96
CA SER A 130 10.27 -15.49 5.39
C SER A 130 10.45 -15.31 6.89
N LEU A 131 10.96 -16.33 7.58
CA LEU A 131 11.31 -16.22 8.99
C LEU A 131 12.37 -15.12 9.21
N VAL A 132 12.23 -14.37 10.30
CA VAL A 132 13.29 -13.53 10.82
C VAL A 132 14.35 -14.45 11.42
N THR A 133 15.55 -14.46 10.85
CA THR A 133 16.68 -15.18 11.43
C THR A 133 17.03 -14.58 12.79
N ARG A 134 16.76 -15.31 13.87
CA ARG A 134 17.35 -14.97 15.18
C ARG A 134 18.82 -15.36 15.12
N SER A 135 19.69 -14.42 14.81
CA SER A 135 21.11 -14.59 15.12
C SER A 135 21.21 -14.69 16.64
N ALA A 136 21.64 -15.85 17.15
CA ALA A 136 21.95 -15.99 18.57
C ALA A 136 22.98 -14.93 18.94
N ARG A 137 22.66 -14.10 19.94
CA ARG A 137 23.64 -13.29 20.65
C ARG A 137 24.19 -14.11 21.81
#